data_AF-A0A0R1YVD4-F1
#
_entry.id   AF-A0A0R1YVD4-F1
#
_cell.length_a   1.000
_cell.length_b   1.000
_cell.length_c   1.000
_cell.angle_alpha   90.00
_cell.angle_beta   90.00
_cell.angle_gamma   90.00
#
_symmetry.space_group_name_H-M   'P 1'
#
loop_
_entity.id
_entity.type
_entity.pdbx_description
1 polymer ?
#
loop_
_entity_poly.entity_id
_entity_poly.type
_entity_poly.pdbx_seq_one_letter_code
_entity_poly.pdbx_strand_id
1 'polypeptide(L)'
;MLMESNDSQDVQFCPNCGHKVTATEEFCPNCGYNLAAYRQGSGQGNATQPQAPTSKKKGFSRSKKKQRTKKQKRRRRLIWLAAILVIILGGTIAYGAHYYSKASTLNRVVAAVKKNQIGVRRYFFTKDPNLKINDQSLQPLIKYFHNNPEDLAAFQTQMKTLGTYTDNRLAFKQNGRQFLLFPKYEVEVKPVYVTLSVNKKNAKLQKDGQLITTSTKPHFTKKIGPLVPGTYDLSSSAEINGHKLSNDNNYHLHTNGQLIPLTLKTVSFTVHGPQGTTVMINSKDQGKIGTSGTLAFKDFPWTQSIKVQGVYQTGKTSINSQSRVVGDNHGNQDITLPFKGLVSYDDADTLLTNLCDATASLSNNGDIADATDDDDDDLSSFFTNGDDDSNYHQFVKMGKGYYNDDDIMGTDMSESIDSIKLSSDNSSDVTFDLKYRFDNGDHYHYQIFRYTATLTKGNSDDDSDLTISYLSGAQKVDDYDKDYD
;
A
#
# COMPACT_ATOMS: atom_id res chain seq x y z
N MET A 1 -23.91 33.45 -41.17
CA MET A 1 -22.74 33.21 -40.30
C MET A 1 -21.90 32.13 -40.98
N LEU A 2 -20.94 32.56 -41.80
CA LEU A 2 -20.03 31.76 -42.62
C LEU A 2 -18.71 32.54 -42.62
N MET A 3 -17.62 31.99 -42.09
CA MET A 3 -16.65 31.09 -42.73
C MET A 3 -15.55 31.81 -43.51
N GLU A 4 -14.38 31.17 -43.50
CA GLU A 4 -13.04 31.69 -43.81
C GLU A 4 -12.87 32.43 -45.14
N SER A 5 -11.93 33.38 -45.17
CA SER A 5 -11.24 33.79 -46.39
C SER A 5 -9.74 33.97 -46.13
N ASN A 6 -8.99 32.94 -46.52
CA ASN A 6 -7.53 32.86 -46.72
C ASN A 6 -6.83 34.20 -47.02
N ASP A 7 -5.78 34.56 -46.28
CA ASP A 7 -4.71 35.46 -46.76
C ASP A 7 -3.38 34.71 -46.80
N SER A 8 -3.05 34.17 -47.98
CA SER A 8 -1.90 33.30 -48.20
C SER A 8 -0.60 34.10 -48.40
N GLN A 9 -0.14 34.76 -47.34
CA GLN A 9 1.16 35.46 -47.29
C GLN A 9 2.30 34.48 -47.58
N ASP A 10 2.92 34.57 -48.77
CA ASP A 10 3.97 33.64 -49.21
C ASP A 10 5.26 33.80 -48.38
N VAL A 11 5.52 32.81 -47.51
CA VAL A 11 6.64 32.84 -46.54
C VAL A 11 7.92 32.33 -47.20
N GLN A 12 8.80 33.26 -47.51
CA GLN A 12 10.11 32.99 -48.11
C GLN A 12 11.20 32.87 -47.04
N PHE A 13 12.40 32.42 -47.44
CA PHE A 13 13.56 32.29 -46.55
C PHE A 13 14.77 33.01 -47.14
N CYS A 14 15.53 33.73 -46.31
CA CYS A 14 16.72 34.45 -46.77
C CYS A 14 17.82 33.45 -47.23
N PRO A 15 18.31 33.52 -48.48
CA PRO A 15 19.26 32.55 -49.03
C PRO A 15 20.65 32.60 -48.36
N ASN A 16 20.95 33.66 -47.58
CA ASN A 16 22.22 33.84 -46.90
C ASN A 16 22.22 33.36 -45.43
N CYS A 17 21.06 33.28 -44.77
CA CYS A 17 21.00 32.95 -43.32
C CYS A 17 19.81 32.08 -42.88
N GLY A 18 18.87 31.74 -43.77
CA GLY A 18 17.72 30.88 -43.45
C GLY A 18 16.65 31.51 -42.54
N HIS A 19 16.72 32.81 -42.27
CA HIS A 19 15.64 33.52 -41.55
C HIS A 19 14.39 33.63 -42.43
N LYS A 20 13.19 33.54 -41.84
CA LYS A 20 11.92 33.77 -42.54
C LYS A 20 11.82 35.23 -42.97
N VAL A 21 11.33 35.48 -44.18
CA VAL A 21 11.20 36.81 -44.79
C VAL A 21 9.93 36.85 -45.65
N THR A 22 9.30 38.01 -45.79
CA THR A 22 8.12 38.18 -46.65
C THR A 22 8.53 38.57 -48.08
N ALA A 23 7.62 38.38 -49.04
CA ALA A 23 7.87 38.70 -50.45
C ALA A 23 8.17 40.20 -50.74
N THR A 24 7.87 41.10 -49.79
CA THR A 24 8.03 42.56 -49.94
C THR A 24 9.28 43.15 -49.28
N GLU A 25 9.97 42.43 -48.38
CA GLU A 25 11.15 42.96 -47.67
C GLU A 25 12.34 43.17 -48.62
N GLU A 26 12.93 44.38 -48.63
CA GLU A 26 14.06 44.72 -49.51
C GLU A 26 15.41 44.18 -48.99
N PHE A 27 15.59 44.14 -47.67
CA PHE A 27 16.78 43.62 -46.98
C PHE A 27 16.35 42.69 -45.82
N CYS A 28 17.11 41.63 -45.55
CA CYS A 28 16.80 40.70 -44.48
C CYS A 28 17.09 41.32 -43.09
N PRO A 29 16.10 41.43 -42.18
CA PRO A 29 16.26 42.12 -40.90
C PRO A 29 17.27 41.44 -39.96
N ASN A 30 17.52 40.13 -40.13
CA ASN A 30 18.43 39.37 -39.28
C ASN A 30 19.90 39.40 -39.73
N CYS A 31 20.22 39.87 -40.95
CA CYS A 31 21.61 39.85 -41.46
C CYS A 31 21.99 40.96 -42.46
N GLY A 32 21.09 41.88 -42.81
CA GLY A 32 21.36 42.98 -43.74
C GLY A 32 21.58 42.57 -45.20
N TYR A 33 21.33 41.31 -45.57
CA TYR A 33 21.46 40.85 -46.95
C TYR A 33 20.34 41.41 -47.84
N ASN A 34 20.68 42.02 -48.98
CA ASN A 34 19.69 42.58 -49.90
C ASN A 34 18.91 41.45 -50.63
N LEU A 35 17.59 41.45 -50.43
CA LEU A 35 16.65 40.47 -50.98
C LEU A 35 16.07 40.93 -52.33
N ALA A 36 15.89 42.24 -52.54
CA ALA A 36 15.34 42.76 -53.78
C ALA A 36 16.26 42.50 -54.99
N ALA A 37 17.57 42.71 -54.85
CA ALA A 37 18.57 42.40 -55.86
C ALA A 37 18.67 40.89 -56.16
N TYR A 38 18.35 40.03 -55.18
CA TYR A 38 18.23 38.59 -55.39
C TYR A 38 16.97 38.23 -56.18
N ARG A 39 15.81 38.82 -55.82
CA ARG A 39 14.52 38.62 -56.52
C ARG A 39 14.53 39.16 -57.95
N GLN A 40 15.16 40.32 -58.19
CA GLN A 40 15.38 40.89 -59.53
C GLN A 40 16.41 40.10 -60.36
N GLY A 41 17.15 39.16 -59.74
CA GLY A 41 18.21 38.36 -60.37
C GLY A 41 17.80 36.96 -60.84
N SER A 42 16.53 36.56 -60.74
CA SER A 42 16.08 35.18 -61.04
C SER A 42 15.66 34.98 -62.50
N GLY A 43 16.62 35.05 -63.43
CA GLY A 43 16.47 34.62 -64.83
C GLY A 43 17.27 33.35 -65.10
N GLN A 44 16.65 32.28 -65.62
CA GLN A 44 17.31 30.98 -65.78
C GLN A 44 18.28 30.92 -66.97
N GLY A 45 19.39 30.21 -66.74
CA GLY A 45 20.11 29.48 -67.77
C GLY A 45 21.17 30.27 -68.55
N ASN A 46 22.29 29.60 -68.85
CA ASN A 46 23.04 29.85 -70.06
C ASN A 46 23.96 28.67 -70.37
N ALA A 47 23.59 27.91 -71.38
CA ALA A 47 24.51 27.04 -72.11
C ALA A 47 24.70 27.64 -73.51
N THR A 48 25.87 27.36 -74.10
CA THR A 48 26.27 27.60 -75.51
C THR A 48 27.07 28.89 -75.79
N GLN A 49 28.06 28.68 -76.66
CA GLN A 49 29.01 29.61 -77.30
C GLN A 49 28.41 30.11 -78.66
N PRO A 50 29.11 30.87 -79.55
CA PRO A 50 30.44 31.51 -79.46
C PRO A 50 30.54 32.99 -79.99
N GLN A 51 31.77 33.53 -79.93
CA GLN A 51 32.36 34.54 -80.87
C GLN A 51 32.00 36.04 -80.73
N ALA A 52 32.71 36.87 -81.52
CA ALA A 52 33.03 38.31 -81.32
C ALA A 52 32.94 39.08 -82.68
N PRO A 53 33.49 40.30 -82.96
CA PRO A 53 34.46 41.21 -82.27
C PRO A 53 33.75 42.44 -81.62
N THR A 54 34.18 43.72 -81.49
CA THR A 54 35.28 44.62 -81.97
C THR A 54 35.53 45.74 -80.90
N SER A 55 36.48 46.71 -80.92
CA SER A 55 37.83 46.86 -81.52
C SER A 55 38.53 48.18 -81.06
N LYS A 56 39.63 48.10 -80.27
CA LYS A 56 40.70 49.14 -80.06
C LYS A 56 40.29 50.35 -79.15
N LYS A 57 41.19 51.11 -78.49
CA LYS A 57 42.62 51.44 -78.73
C LYS A 57 43.48 51.55 -77.44
N LYS A 58 44.81 51.34 -77.64
CA LYS A 58 46.03 51.94 -77.02
C LYS A 58 46.00 52.51 -75.57
N GLY A 59 47.04 52.35 -74.73
CA GLY A 59 48.30 51.60 -74.92
C GLY A 59 49.43 51.90 -73.90
N PHE A 60 50.53 51.15 -74.01
CA PHE A 60 51.89 51.36 -73.46
C PHE A 60 52.11 51.77 -71.98
N SER A 61 52.62 50.80 -71.18
CA SER A 61 53.98 50.92 -70.59
C SER A 61 54.54 49.53 -70.24
N ARG A 62 55.85 49.42 -70.04
CA ARG A 62 56.61 48.13 -70.01
C ARG A 62 57.42 47.98 -68.73
N SER A 63 57.03 47.06 -67.84
CA SER A 63 57.84 46.68 -66.67
C SER A 63 58.00 45.16 -66.54
N LYS A 64 59.23 44.70 -66.31
CA LYS A 64 59.57 43.27 -66.17
C LYS A 64 59.30 42.81 -64.73
N LYS A 65 58.36 41.88 -64.52
CA LYS A 65 58.35 41.02 -63.31
C LYS A 65 58.58 39.55 -63.69
N LYS A 66 59.48 38.89 -62.95
CA LYS A 66 60.03 37.55 -63.26
C LYS A 66 58.91 36.51 -63.42
N GLN A 67 58.90 35.77 -64.53
CA GLN A 67 58.03 34.61 -64.70
C GLN A 67 58.36 33.53 -63.65
N ARG A 68 57.38 33.19 -62.81
CA ARG A 68 57.50 32.11 -61.82
C ARG A 68 57.12 30.79 -62.49
N THR A 69 58.06 29.85 -62.59
CA THR A 69 57.90 28.62 -63.40
C THR A 69 56.80 27.69 -62.86
N LYS A 70 56.24 26.85 -63.74
CA LYS A 70 55.07 25.98 -63.41
C LYS A 70 55.28 25.09 -62.17
N LYS A 71 56.52 24.65 -61.86
CA LYS A 71 56.88 23.94 -60.62
C LYS A 71 56.48 24.71 -59.34
N GLN A 72 56.63 26.04 -59.32
CA GLN A 72 56.36 26.84 -58.12
C GLN A 72 54.86 26.95 -57.78
N LYS A 73 53.98 26.89 -58.79
CA LYS A 73 52.52 26.89 -58.60
C LYS A 73 52.04 25.58 -57.97
N ARG A 74 52.63 24.42 -58.34
CA ARG A 74 52.37 23.10 -57.71
C ARG A 74 52.87 23.05 -56.26
N ARG A 75 54.10 23.52 -55.99
CA ARG A 75 54.64 23.59 -54.61
C ARG A 75 53.79 24.49 -53.69
N ARG A 76 53.28 25.63 -54.18
CA ARG A 76 52.40 26.51 -53.39
C ARG A 76 51.02 25.89 -53.12
N ARG A 77 50.46 25.10 -54.04
CA ARG A 77 49.24 24.30 -53.77
C ARG A 77 49.48 23.22 -52.71
N LEU A 78 50.61 22.51 -52.77
CA LEU A 78 50.96 21.49 -51.77
C LEU A 78 51.17 22.10 -50.38
N ILE A 79 51.80 23.28 -50.28
CA ILE A 79 51.93 24.01 -49.01
C ILE A 79 50.57 24.45 -48.47
N TRP A 80 49.66 24.94 -49.33
CA TRP A 80 48.29 25.29 -48.90
C TRP A 80 47.49 24.06 -48.46
N LEU A 81 47.58 22.93 -49.18
CA LEU A 81 46.93 21.68 -48.77
C LEU A 81 47.48 21.14 -47.45
N ALA A 82 48.81 21.22 -47.24
CA ALA A 82 49.42 20.86 -45.96
C ALA A 82 48.99 21.81 -44.82
N ALA A 83 48.89 23.11 -45.08
CA ALA A 83 48.41 24.08 -44.09
C ALA A 83 46.93 23.84 -43.73
N ILE A 84 46.07 23.56 -44.73
CA ILE A 84 44.66 23.18 -44.53
C ILE A 84 44.57 21.87 -43.73
N LEU A 85 45.38 20.86 -44.07
CA LEU A 85 45.45 19.60 -43.33
C LEU A 85 45.86 19.81 -41.86
N VAL A 86 46.85 20.68 -41.60
CA VAL A 86 47.29 21.04 -40.24
C VAL A 86 46.21 21.82 -39.48
N ILE A 87 45.45 22.70 -40.14
CA ILE A 87 44.32 23.41 -39.53
C ILE A 87 43.18 22.43 -39.17
N ILE A 88 42.85 21.50 -40.08
CA ILE A 88 41.84 20.44 -39.82
C ILE A 88 42.30 19.49 -38.71
N LEU A 89 43.58 19.10 -38.71
CA LEU A 89 44.16 18.25 -37.67
C LEU A 89 44.21 18.97 -36.30
N GLY A 90 44.61 20.24 -36.28
CA GLY A 90 44.58 21.06 -35.07
C GLY A 90 43.16 21.27 -34.54
N GLY A 91 42.19 21.56 -35.41
CA GLY A 91 40.78 21.71 -35.05
C GLY A 91 40.15 20.41 -34.53
N THR A 92 40.44 19.27 -35.16
CA THR A 92 39.95 17.96 -34.68
C THR A 92 40.62 17.51 -33.39
N ILE A 93 41.91 17.81 -33.18
CA ILE A 93 42.59 17.58 -31.90
C ILE A 93 42.01 18.49 -30.80
N ALA A 94 41.78 19.78 -31.08
CA ALA A 94 41.19 20.71 -30.12
C ALA A 94 39.76 20.31 -29.74
N TYR A 95 38.92 19.97 -30.73
CA TYR A 95 37.58 19.42 -30.51
C TYR A 95 37.63 18.12 -29.68
N GLY A 96 38.53 17.19 -30.03
CA GLY A 96 38.73 15.95 -29.29
C GLY A 96 39.17 16.18 -27.84
N ALA A 97 40.11 17.10 -27.61
CA ALA A 97 40.58 17.46 -26.27
C ALA A 97 39.45 18.06 -25.41
N HIS A 98 38.62 18.93 -25.99
CA HIS A 98 37.43 19.46 -25.32
C HIS A 98 36.38 18.35 -25.05
N TYR A 99 36.09 17.50 -26.04
CA TYR A 99 35.11 16.43 -25.96
C TYR A 99 35.50 15.38 -24.90
N TYR A 100 36.75 14.92 -24.89
CA TYR A 100 37.27 13.92 -23.96
C TYR A 100 37.79 14.51 -22.63
N SER A 101 37.62 15.82 -22.39
CA SER A 101 37.96 16.44 -21.10
C SER A 101 37.20 15.84 -19.91
N LYS A 102 37.74 16.00 -18.69
CA LYS A 102 37.10 15.54 -17.44
C LYS A 102 35.66 16.10 -17.33
N ALA A 103 35.49 17.40 -17.55
CA ALA A 103 34.19 18.09 -17.42
C ALA A 103 33.17 17.65 -18.49
N SER A 104 33.55 17.66 -19.78
CA SER A 104 32.66 17.23 -20.87
C SER A 104 32.28 15.75 -20.75
N THR A 105 33.18 14.91 -20.24
CA THR A 105 32.89 13.50 -19.98
C THR A 105 31.93 13.35 -18.79
N LEU A 106 32.16 14.03 -17.66
CA LEU A 106 31.27 13.99 -16.49
C LEU A 106 29.83 14.43 -16.84
N ASN A 107 29.69 15.51 -17.61
CA ASN A 107 28.39 15.98 -18.07
C ASN A 107 27.67 14.94 -18.95
N ARG A 108 28.40 14.14 -19.75
CA ARG A 108 27.83 13.00 -20.48
C ARG A 108 27.46 11.83 -19.57
N VAL A 109 28.23 11.53 -18.51
CA VAL A 109 27.85 10.50 -17.53
C VAL A 109 26.51 10.86 -16.87
N VAL A 110 26.41 12.09 -16.34
CA VAL A 110 25.19 12.59 -15.69
C VAL A 110 24.01 12.62 -16.65
N ALA A 111 24.20 13.08 -17.89
CA ALA A 111 23.15 13.07 -18.91
C ALA A 111 22.71 11.65 -19.35
N ALA A 112 23.63 10.69 -19.38
CA ALA A 112 23.34 9.29 -19.70
C ALA A 112 22.58 8.58 -18.57
N VAL A 113 22.99 8.81 -17.32
CA VAL A 113 22.28 8.32 -16.12
C VAL A 113 20.88 8.94 -16.06
N LYS A 114 20.74 10.28 -16.12
CA LYS A 114 19.44 10.98 -16.06
C LYS A 114 18.45 10.57 -17.16
N LYS A 115 18.93 10.00 -18.27
CA LYS A 115 18.10 9.54 -19.40
C LYS A 115 18.00 8.00 -19.51
N ASN A 116 18.53 7.25 -18.53
CA ASN A 116 18.69 5.78 -18.56
C ASN A 116 19.16 5.25 -19.94
N GLN A 117 20.25 5.84 -20.46
CA GLN A 117 20.70 5.53 -21.82
C GLN A 117 21.33 4.14 -21.94
N ILE A 118 20.91 3.40 -22.97
CA ILE A 118 21.52 2.12 -23.34
C ILE A 118 23.03 2.29 -23.59
N GLY A 119 23.83 1.36 -23.06
CA GLY A 119 25.28 1.44 -23.08
C GLY A 119 25.88 2.45 -22.10
N VAL A 120 25.16 2.90 -21.07
CA VAL A 120 25.71 3.73 -19.98
C VAL A 120 26.94 3.09 -19.31
N ARG A 121 27.04 1.75 -19.32
CA ARG A 121 28.22 0.98 -18.89
C ARG A 121 29.54 1.40 -19.57
N ARG A 122 29.49 2.12 -20.70
CA ARG A 122 30.69 2.70 -21.35
C ARG A 122 31.40 3.79 -20.52
N TYR A 123 30.78 4.26 -19.45
CA TYR A 123 31.29 5.29 -18.55
C TYR A 123 31.70 4.75 -17.18
N PHE A 124 31.55 3.44 -16.93
CA PHE A 124 31.75 2.82 -15.62
C PHE A 124 32.68 1.61 -15.76
N PHE A 125 33.54 1.40 -14.76
CA PHE A 125 34.41 0.23 -14.66
C PHE A 125 34.55 -0.20 -13.21
N THR A 126 35.20 -1.34 -12.97
CA THR A 126 35.55 -1.78 -11.62
C THR A 126 36.93 -2.44 -11.63
N LYS A 127 37.50 -2.62 -10.43
CA LYS A 127 38.69 -3.43 -10.19
C LYS A 127 38.40 -4.69 -9.36
N ASP A 128 37.17 -4.87 -8.88
CA ASP A 128 36.79 -6.14 -8.22
C ASP A 128 36.55 -7.19 -9.32
N PRO A 129 37.33 -8.30 -9.37
CA PRO A 129 37.21 -9.30 -10.43
C PRO A 129 35.87 -10.06 -10.39
N ASN A 130 35.14 -9.98 -9.28
CA ASN A 130 33.85 -10.66 -9.08
C ASN A 130 32.67 -9.79 -9.56
N LEU A 131 32.85 -8.47 -9.73
CA LEU A 131 31.81 -7.56 -10.21
C LEU A 131 31.92 -7.38 -11.74
N LYS A 132 30.85 -7.71 -12.47
CA LYS A 132 30.77 -7.47 -13.92
C LYS A 132 29.92 -6.25 -14.22
N ILE A 133 30.55 -5.14 -14.64
CA ILE A 133 29.85 -3.91 -15.03
C ILE A 133 29.22 -4.06 -16.41
N ASN A 134 27.90 -4.04 -16.44
CA ASN A 134 27.04 -3.98 -17.62
C ASN A 134 25.80 -3.10 -17.35
N ASP A 135 24.97 -2.84 -18.36
CA ASP A 135 23.84 -1.91 -18.23
C ASP A 135 22.77 -2.40 -17.23
N GLN A 136 22.63 -3.72 -17.01
CA GLN A 136 21.73 -4.30 -16.00
C GLN A 136 22.28 -4.09 -14.58
N SER A 137 23.57 -4.36 -14.35
CA SER A 137 24.23 -4.17 -13.05
C SER A 137 24.21 -2.72 -12.56
N LEU A 138 24.08 -1.77 -13.50
CA LEU A 138 24.00 -0.33 -13.21
C LEU A 138 22.56 0.17 -13.02
N GLN A 139 21.52 -0.62 -13.34
CA GLN A 139 20.13 -0.19 -13.12
C GLN A 139 19.84 0.22 -11.66
N PRO A 140 20.36 -0.46 -10.61
CA PRO A 140 20.18 -0.01 -9.22
C PRO A 140 20.74 1.39 -8.94
N LEU A 141 21.89 1.75 -9.53
CA LEU A 141 22.50 3.07 -9.40
C LEU A 141 21.70 4.13 -10.19
N ILE A 142 21.17 3.76 -11.36
CA ILE A 142 20.36 4.64 -12.20
C ILE A 142 18.99 4.87 -11.56
N LYS A 143 18.34 3.83 -11.03
CA LYS A 143 17.09 3.88 -10.27
C LYS A 143 17.23 4.80 -9.05
N TYR A 144 18.34 4.67 -8.32
CA TYR A 144 18.68 5.59 -7.22
C TYR A 144 18.73 7.05 -7.69
N PHE A 145 19.52 7.37 -8.71
CA PHE A 145 19.66 8.75 -9.22
C PHE A 145 18.46 9.28 -10.02
N HIS A 146 17.53 8.43 -10.47
CA HIS A 146 16.23 8.84 -11.03
C HIS A 146 15.26 9.23 -9.92
N ASN A 147 15.23 8.44 -8.84
CA ASN A 147 14.36 8.68 -7.70
C ASN A 147 14.85 9.83 -6.80
N ASN A 148 16.15 10.15 -6.84
CA ASN A 148 16.79 11.19 -6.01
C ASN A 148 17.61 12.17 -6.91
N PRO A 149 16.96 13.15 -7.57
CA PRO A 149 17.61 14.05 -8.52
C PRO A 149 18.67 14.99 -7.91
N GLU A 150 18.47 15.40 -6.67
CA GLU A 150 19.42 16.15 -5.84
C GLU A 150 20.70 15.34 -5.57
N ASP A 151 20.59 14.03 -5.32
CA ASP A 151 21.76 13.15 -5.19
C ASP A 151 22.56 13.03 -6.50
N LEU A 152 21.90 13.08 -7.66
CA LEU A 152 22.59 13.14 -8.95
C LEU A 152 23.33 14.48 -9.16
N ALA A 153 22.79 15.59 -8.64
CA ALA A 153 23.46 16.90 -8.64
C ALA A 153 24.63 16.94 -7.64
N ALA A 154 24.48 16.31 -6.47
CA ALA A 154 25.55 16.12 -5.50
C ALA A 154 26.68 15.26 -6.08
N PHE A 155 26.36 14.15 -6.75
CA PHE A 155 27.30 13.31 -7.51
C PHE A 155 28.06 14.12 -8.56
N GLN A 156 27.37 14.92 -9.39
CA GLN A 156 28.05 15.77 -10.40
C GLN A 156 29.01 16.77 -9.74
N THR A 157 28.62 17.34 -8.60
CA THR A 157 29.42 18.32 -7.86
C THR A 157 30.65 17.67 -7.21
N GLN A 158 30.46 16.58 -6.45
CA GLN A 158 31.55 15.87 -5.78
C GLN A 158 32.52 15.22 -6.78
N MET A 159 32.05 14.68 -7.91
CA MET A 159 32.94 14.16 -8.97
C MET A 159 33.76 15.24 -9.68
N LYS A 160 33.27 16.49 -9.69
CA LYS A 160 34.02 17.65 -10.18
C LYS A 160 35.12 18.03 -9.18
N THR A 161 34.79 18.16 -7.90
CA THR A 161 35.68 18.65 -6.82
C THR A 161 36.55 17.56 -6.19
N LEU A 162 35.94 16.62 -5.46
CA LEU A 162 36.61 15.53 -4.73
C LEU A 162 37.06 14.39 -5.66
N GLY A 163 36.32 14.15 -6.74
CA GLY A 163 36.51 13.00 -7.63
C GLY A 163 35.93 11.68 -7.10
N THR A 164 35.17 11.72 -6.00
CA THR A 164 34.52 10.56 -5.39
C THR A 164 33.08 10.88 -4.94
N TYR A 165 32.29 9.83 -4.66
CA TYR A 165 30.92 9.91 -4.11
C TYR A 165 30.60 8.60 -3.35
N THR A 166 29.63 8.63 -2.42
CA THR A 166 29.21 7.51 -1.55
C THR A 166 30.40 6.81 -0.87
N ASP A 167 31.02 7.38 0.16
CA ASP A 167 32.14 6.76 0.91
C ASP A 167 33.29 6.21 0.03
N ASN A 168 33.59 6.94 -1.06
CA ASN A 168 34.54 6.56 -2.09
C ASN A 168 34.21 5.23 -2.80
N ARG A 169 32.95 4.79 -2.81
CA ARG A 169 32.45 3.63 -3.59
C ARG A 169 32.41 3.96 -5.09
N LEU A 170 32.06 5.19 -5.44
CA LEU A 170 32.19 5.71 -6.80
C LEU A 170 33.41 6.65 -6.85
N ALA A 171 34.24 6.56 -7.88
CA ALA A 171 35.35 7.49 -8.10
C ALA A 171 35.63 7.79 -9.57
N PHE A 172 35.53 9.06 -9.99
CA PHE A 172 35.69 9.46 -11.39
C PHE A 172 37.15 9.76 -11.74
N LYS A 173 37.77 8.86 -12.52
CA LYS A 173 39.22 8.79 -12.75
C LYS A 173 39.56 8.63 -14.22
N GLN A 174 40.80 8.95 -14.60
CA GLN A 174 41.31 8.59 -15.91
C GLN A 174 41.64 7.08 -15.92
N ASN A 175 41.07 6.36 -16.89
CA ASN A 175 41.28 4.93 -17.12
C ASN A 175 41.74 4.72 -18.58
N GLY A 176 43.03 4.95 -18.81
CA GLY A 176 43.67 4.82 -20.12
C GLY A 176 43.47 6.03 -21.04
N ARG A 177 43.42 5.78 -22.35
CA ARG A 177 43.31 6.79 -23.42
C ARG A 177 42.42 6.33 -24.57
N GLN A 178 41.75 7.28 -25.21
CA GLN A 178 40.97 7.11 -26.44
C GLN A 178 41.79 7.60 -27.65
N PHE A 179 41.80 6.81 -28.73
CA PHE A 179 42.61 7.08 -29.94
C PHE A 179 44.09 7.39 -29.67
N LEU A 180 44.70 6.75 -28.65
CA LEU A 180 46.07 6.95 -28.14
C LEU A 180 46.40 8.35 -27.56
N LEU A 181 45.70 9.39 -28.00
CA LEU A 181 45.97 10.80 -27.68
C LEU A 181 45.14 11.33 -26.51
N PHE A 182 43.84 11.07 -26.50
CA PHE A 182 42.91 11.72 -25.58
C PHE A 182 42.76 10.95 -24.26
N PRO A 183 42.62 11.62 -23.10
CA PRO A 183 42.38 10.93 -21.83
C PRO A 183 40.99 10.26 -21.84
N LYS A 184 40.89 9.01 -21.38
CA LYS A 184 39.61 8.32 -21.19
C LYS A 184 39.22 8.41 -19.72
N TYR A 185 38.09 9.04 -19.40
CA TYR A 185 37.58 9.18 -18.03
C TYR A 185 36.36 8.28 -17.80
N GLU A 186 36.37 7.53 -16.70
CA GLU A 186 35.30 6.62 -16.29
C GLU A 186 35.12 6.63 -14.75
N VAL A 187 33.96 6.18 -14.29
CA VAL A 187 33.64 6.02 -12.87
C VAL A 187 34.05 4.62 -12.42
N GLU A 188 35.02 4.55 -11.52
CA GLU A 188 35.39 3.34 -10.77
C GLU A 188 34.28 3.03 -9.77
N VAL A 189 33.67 1.85 -9.90
CA VAL A 189 32.67 1.30 -8.99
C VAL A 189 33.35 0.28 -8.08
N LYS A 190 33.35 0.51 -6.78
CA LYS A 190 33.67 -0.50 -5.77
C LYS A 190 32.36 -1.12 -5.28
N PRO A 191 32.21 -2.45 -5.29
CA PRO A 191 30.97 -3.08 -4.87
C PRO A 191 30.67 -2.88 -3.39
N VAL A 192 29.41 -3.13 -3.04
CA VAL A 192 28.94 -3.33 -1.67
C VAL A 192 28.56 -4.80 -1.44
N TYR A 193 28.68 -5.24 -0.19
CA TYR A 193 28.22 -6.54 0.27
C TYR A 193 27.33 -6.31 1.49
N VAL A 194 26.08 -6.77 1.43
CA VAL A 194 25.06 -6.57 2.49
C VAL A 194 24.57 -7.90 3.04
N THR A 195 23.93 -7.88 4.20
CA THR A 195 23.36 -9.08 4.84
C THR A 195 21.84 -8.96 4.88
N LEU A 196 21.13 -9.85 4.19
CA LEU A 196 19.69 -10.01 4.37
C LEU A 196 19.42 -10.83 5.65
N SER A 197 18.36 -10.51 6.38
CA SER A 197 17.85 -11.30 7.49
C SER A 197 16.34 -11.54 7.38
N VAL A 198 15.87 -12.70 7.85
CA VAL A 198 14.44 -13.05 7.89
C VAL A 198 14.10 -13.87 9.13
N ASN A 199 12.97 -13.57 9.75
CA ASN A 199 12.51 -14.18 11.00
C ASN A 199 12.03 -15.63 10.83
N LYS A 200 11.27 -15.94 9.77
CA LYS A 200 10.67 -17.28 9.55
C LYS A 200 11.59 -18.23 8.75
N LYS A 201 11.41 -19.55 8.97
CA LYS A 201 11.96 -20.64 8.15
C LYS A 201 11.16 -20.77 6.84
N ASN A 202 11.75 -21.41 5.82
CA ASN A 202 11.18 -21.66 4.48
C ASN A 202 10.83 -20.38 3.69
N ALA A 203 11.33 -19.22 4.12
CA ALA A 203 11.10 -17.95 3.46
C ALA A 203 12.04 -17.78 2.25
N LYS A 204 11.47 -17.59 1.07
CA LYS A 204 12.14 -17.27 -0.19
C LYS A 204 12.64 -15.82 -0.12
N LEU A 205 13.94 -15.61 -0.19
CA LEU A 205 14.57 -14.28 -0.25
C LEU A 205 14.90 -13.93 -1.69
N GLN A 206 14.48 -12.76 -2.14
CA GLN A 206 14.55 -12.31 -3.53
C GLN A 206 15.22 -10.93 -3.64
N LYS A 207 15.81 -10.66 -4.80
CA LYS A 207 16.39 -9.37 -5.17
C LYS A 207 16.10 -9.10 -6.66
N ASP A 208 15.49 -7.97 -6.97
CA ASP A 208 15.07 -7.56 -8.31
C ASP A 208 14.17 -8.64 -8.97
N GLY A 209 13.26 -9.23 -8.18
CA GLY A 209 12.38 -10.33 -8.59
C GLY A 209 13.07 -11.70 -8.77
N GLN A 210 14.37 -11.83 -8.51
CA GLN A 210 15.12 -13.08 -8.65
C GLN A 210 15.34 -13.75 -7.29
N LEU A 211 15.03 -15.05 -7.20
CA LEU A 211 15.27 -15.87 -6.01
C LEU A 211 16.78 -15.98 -5.70
N ILE A 212 17.19 -15.52 -4.53
CA ILE A 212 18.56 -15.66 -4.01
C ILE A 212 18.71 -17.00 -3.28
N THR A 213 17.78 -17.31 -2.38
CA THR A 213 17.84 -18.48 -1.49
C THR A 213 16.51 -18.66 -0.74
N THR A 214 16.38 -19.78 -0.01
CA THR A 214 15.26 -20.05 0.90
C THR A 214 15.81 -20.28 2.30
N SER A 215 15.22 -19.68 3.34
CA SER A 215 15.72 -19.81 4.71
C SER A 215 15.56 -21.24 5.26
N THR A 216 16.64 -21.81 5.78
CA THR A 216 16.65 -23.18 6.33
C THR A 216 16.20 -23.26 7.79
N LYS A 217 16.19 -22.12 8.50
CA LYS A 217 15.85 -21.98 9.92
C LYS A 217 15.20 -20.62 10.22
N PRO A 218 14.58 -20.41 11.40
CA PRO A 218 14.22 -19.08 11.89
C PRO A 218 15.47 -18.19 12.07
N HIS A 219 15.27 -16.87 12.07
CA HIS A 219 16.34 -15.85 12.19
C HIS A 219 17.52 -16.10 11.23
N PHE A 220 17.21 -16.53 10.01
CA PHE A 220 18.20 -16.85 8.98
C PHE A 220 18.80 -15.58 8.38
N THR A 221 20.10 -15.62 8.09
CA THR A 221 20.83 -14.52 7.46
C THR A 221 21.57 -14.99 6.20
N LYS A 222 21.65 -14.12 5.20
CA LYS A 222 22.36 -14.36 3.94
C LYS A 222 23.13 -13.13 3.51
N LYS A 223 24.45 -13.22 3.50
CA LYS A 223 25.31 -12.22 2.84
C LYS A 223 25.15 -12.31 1.32
N ILE A 224 24.97 -11.17 0.67
CA ILE A 224 24.87 -11.03 -0.79
C ILE A 224 25.86 -9.98 -1.30
N GLY A 225 26.34 -10.18 -2.52
CA GLY A 225 27.31 -9.32 -3.20
C GLY A 225 28.30 -10.13 -4.04
N PRO A 226 29.14 -9.47 -4.86
CA PRO A 226 29.24 -8.01 -5.01
C PRO A 226 28.01 -7.38 -5.68
N LEU A 227 27.57 -6.23 -5.16
CA LEU A 227 26.51 -5.38 -5.73
C LEU A 227 27.07 -4.01 -6.11
N VAL A 228 26.49 -3.34 -7.11
CA VAL A 228 26.76 -1.92 -7.41
C VAL A 228 26.03 -1.07 -6.36
N PRO A 229 26.59 0.01 -5.79
CA PRO A 229 25.84 0.89 -4.90
C PRO A 229 24.58 1.45 -5.57
N GLY A 230 23.42 1.43 -4.90
CA GLY A 230 22.16 1.90 -5.50
C GLY A 230 20.91 1.30 -4.84
N THR A 231 19.76 1.53 -5.47
CA THR A 231 18.45 1.08 -4.97
C THR A 231 18.09 -0.28 -5.55
N TYR A 232 17.89 -1.27 -4.68
CA TYR A 232 17.49 -2.63 -5.01
C TYR A 232 16.11 -2.95 -4.46
N ASP A 233 15.38 -3.80 -5.17
CA ASP A 233 14.06 -4.28 -4.73
C ASP A 233 14.29 -5.60 -4.01
N LEU A 234 14.14 -5.61 -2.68
CA LEU A 234 14.44 -6.77 -1.85
C LEU A 234 13.17 -7.26 -1.17
N SER A 235 12.91 -8.55 -1.28
CA SER A 235 11.71 -9.14 -0.70
C SER A 235 11.91 -10.50 -0.07
N SER A 236 11.06 -10.80 0.89
CA SER A 236 10.88 -12.14 1.45
C SER A 236 9.44 -12.60 1.26
N SER A 237 9.25 -13.90 1.02
CA SER A 237 7.92 -14.50 1.06
C SER A 237 7.95 -15.92 1.61
N ALA A 238 6.91 -16.30 2.35
CA ALA A 238 6.75 -17.64 2.91
C ALA A 238 5.28 -18.07 2.81
N GLU A 239 5.03 -19.36 3.00
CA GLU A 239 3.68 -19.89 3.18
C GLU A 239 3.61 -20.56 4.55
N ILE A 240 2.67 -20.13 5.40
CA ILE A 240 2.45 -20.62 6.76
C ILE A 240 0.96 -20.88 6.93
N ASN A 241 0.59 -22.09 7.36
CA ASN A 241 -0.80 -22.52 7.57
C ASN A 241 -1.71 -22.29 6.34
N GLY A 242 -1.17 -22.43 5.12
CA GLY A 242 -1.89 -22.16 3.86
C GLY A 242 -1.96 -20.68 3.44
N HIS A 243 -1.49 -19.76 4.28
CA HIS A 243 -1.46 -18.33 3.99
C HIS A 243 -0.10 -17.87 3.47
N LYS A 244 -0.13 -16.99 2.47
CA LYS A 244 1.08 -16.38 1.89
C LYS A 244 1.44 -15.11 2.62
N LEU A 245 2.68 -15.06 3.13
CA LEU A 245 3.31 -13.90 3.74
C LEU A 245 4.26 -13.26 2.75
N SER A 246 4.34 -11.93 2.74
CA SER A 246 5.31 -11.18 1.94
C SER A 246 5.74 -9.89 2.62
N ASN A 247 7.02 -9.54 2.50
CA ASN A 247 7.57 -8.21 2.72
C ASN A 247 8.35 -7.84 1.46
N ASP A 248 8.02 -6.73 0.81
CA ASP A 248 8.66 -6.24 -0.41
C ASP A 248 8.91 -4.74 -0.26
N ASN A 249 10.16 -4.30 -0.47
CA ASN A 249 10.59 -2.93 -0.22
C ASN A 249 11.81 -2.56 -1.07
N ASN A 250 11.93 -1.25 -1.38
CA ASN A 250 13.09 -0.69 -2.06
C ASN A 250 14.14 -0.27 -1.02
N TYR A 251 15.38 -0.79 -1.12
CA TYR A 251 16.46 -0.46 -0.18
C TYR A 251 17.65 0.18 -0.89
N HIS A 252 18.16 1.30 -0.35
CA HIS A 252 19.39 1.93 -0.82
C HIS A 252 20.63 1.25 -0.20
N LEU A 253 21.29 0.41 -1.00
CA LEU A 253 22.47 -0.35 -0.61
C LEU A 253 23.74 0.41 -0.97
N HIS A 254 24.46 0.88 0.04
CA HIS A 254 25.63 1.74 -0.14
C HIS A 254 26.80 1.41 0.81
N THR A 255 26.50 0.74 1.93
CA THR A 255 27.47 0.46 3.00
C THR A 255 27.78 -1.04 3.09
N ASN A 256 29.07 -1.39 3.26
CA ASN A 256 29.46 -2.78 3.50
C ASN A 256 28.96 -3.25 4.87
N GLY A 257 28.38 -4.44 4.92
CA GLY A 257 27.88 -5.05 6.17
C GLY A 257 26.49 -4.55 6.60
N GLN A 258 25.86 -3.65 5.84
CA GLN A 258 24.50 -3.18 6.05
C GLN A 258 23.54 -4.37 6.22
N LEU A 259 22.80 -4.40 7.33
CA LEU A 259 21.82 -5.44 7.65
C LEU A 259 20.44 -5.00 7.13
N ILE A 260 19.80 -5.83 6.31
CA ILE A 260 18.48 -5.57 5.74
C ILE A 260 17.46 -6.55 6.35
N PRO A 261 16.55 -6.09 7.23
CA PRO A 261 15.51 -6.92 7.82
C PRO A 261 14.33 -7.11 6.85
N LEU A 262 14.24 -8.27 6.23
CA LEU A 262 13.10 -8.71 5.41
C LEU A 262 12.12 -9.50 6.28
N THR A 263 11.72 -8.91 7.40
CA THR A 263 10.85 -9.52 8.42
C THR A 263 9.44 -9.73 7.87
N LEU A 264 8.91 -10.95 7.98
CA LEU A 264 7.51 -11.25 7.71
C LEU A 264 6.68 -10.97 8.96
N LYS A 265 5.82 -9.95 8.92
CA LYS A 265 4.91 -9.60 10.03
C LYS A 265 3.81 -10.67 10.19
N THR A 266 3.51 -11.01 11.42
CA THR A 266 2.42 -11.91 11.82
C THR A 266 1.86 -11.46 13.17
N VAL A 267 0.54 -11.55 13.35
CA VAL A 267 -0.16 -11.26 14.62
C VAL A 267 -0.68 -12.54 15.26
N SER A 268 -1.12 -12.47 16.51
CA SER A 268 -1.87 -13.54 17.19
C SER A 268 -2.98 -12.91 18.03
N PHE A 269 -4.16 -13.54 18.09
CA PHE A 269 -5.36 -13.04 18.76
C PHE A 269 -6.35 -14.18 19.01
N THR A 270 -7.18 -14.07 20.05
CA THR A 270 -8.31 -14.99 20.27
C THR A 270 -9.60 -14.33 19.81
N VAL A 271 -10.47 -15.07 19.13
CA VAL A 271 -11.84 -14.60 18.81
C VAL A 271 -12.80 -15.24 19.80
N HIS A 272 -13.63 -14.42 20.45
CA HIS A 272 -14.63 -14.83 21.44
C HIS A 272 -16.05 -14.67 20.89
N GLY A 273 -16.95 -15.60 21.24
CA GLY A 273 -18.36 -15.54 20.85
C GLY A 273 -19.09 -16.87 21.05
N PRO A 274 -20.34 -17.01 20.57
CA PRO A 274 -21.12 -18.23 20.75
C PRO A 274 -20.46 -19.47 20.13
N GLN A 275 -20.59 -20.61 20.79
CA GLN A 275 -20.10 -21.91 20.30
C GLN A 275 -20.61 -22.19 18.88
N GLY A 276 -19.76 -22.75 18.02
CA GLY A 276 -20.13 -23.15 16.66
C GLY A 276 -20.25 -22.02 15.63
N THR A 277 -20.10 -20.75 16.04
CA THR A 277 -19.93 -19.59 15.16
C THR A 277 -18.76 -19.83 14.20
N THR A 278 -18.97 -19.70 12.89
CA THR A 278 -17.88 -19.64 11.92
C THR A 278 -17.20 -18.28 12.01
N VAL A 279 -15.88 -18.28 12.20
CA VAL A 279 -15.07 -17.05 12.19
C VAL A 279 -14.63 -16.75 10.76
N MET A 280 -15.05 -15.60 10.27
CA MET A 280 -14.68 -15.06 8.97
C MET A 280 -13.56 -14.03 9.13
N ILE A 281 -12.41 -14.24 8.48
CA ILE A 281 -11.33 -13.25 8.41
C ILE A 281 -11.15 -12.81 6.96
N ASN A 282 -11.25 -11.50 6.71
CA ASN A 282 -11.22 -10.91 5.36
C ASN A 282 -12.14 -11.65 4.37
N SER A 283 -13.38 -11.92 4.83
CA SER A 283 -14.44 -12.65 4.11
C SER A 283 -14.13 -14.10 3.71
N LYS A 284 -13.24 -14.79 4.45
CA LYS A 284 -12.96 -16.22 4.30
C LYS A 284 -13.24 -16.97 5.60
N ASP A 285 -13.83 -18.17 5.50
CA ASP A 285 -14.01 -19.09 6.63
C ASP A 285 -12.64 -19.54 7.17
N GLN A 286 -12.44 -19.46 8.48
CA GLN A 286 -11.20 -19.82 9.18
C GLN A 286 -11.42 -20.87 10.30
N GLY A 287 -12.57 -21.56 10.28
CA GLY A 287 -12.98 -22.50 11.32
C GLY A 287 -14.06 -21.95 12.24
N LYS A 288 -14.45 -22.78 13.22
CA LYS A 288 -15.54 -22.51 14.16
C LYS A 288 -15.05 -22.33 15.59
N ILE A 289 -15.77 -21.50 16.34
CA ILE A 289 -15.61 -21.34 17.79
C ILE A 289 -15.93 -22.65 18.51
N GLY A 290 -15.06 -23.06 19.44
CA GLY A 290 -15.21 -24.30 20.22
C GLY A 290 -16.22 -24.20 21.36
N THR A 291 -16.30 -25.26 22.17
CA THR A 291 -17.10 -25.29 23.41
C THR A 291 -16.59 -24.32 24.48
N SER A 292 -15.36 -23.84 24.37
CA SER A 292 -14.72 -22.85 25.25
C SER A 292 -15.06 -21.39 24.91
N GLY A 293 -16.09 -21.13 24.09
CA GLY A 293 -16.45 -19.79 23.61
C GLY A 293 -15.39 -19.08 22.76
N THR A 294 -14.31 -19.77 22.39
CA THR A 294 -13.09 -19.19 21.83
C THR A 294 -12.56 -19.91 20.58
N LEU A 295 -11.83 -19.17 19.74
CA LEU A 295 -10.98 -19.68 18.66
C LEU A 295 -9.68 -18.86 18.58
N ALA A 296 -8.53 -19.51 18.81
CA ALA A 296 -7.22 -18.85 18.86
C ALA A 296 -6.48 -18.87 17.51
N PHE A 297 -6.08 -17.69 17.03
CA PHE A 297 -5.25 -17.51 15.83
C PHE A 297 -3.81 -17.20 16.22
N LYS A 298 -2.87 -18.02 15.76
CA LYS A 298 -1.43 -17.89 16.03
C LYS A 298 -0.63 -17.71 14.75
N ASP A 299 0.35 -16.81 14.79
CA ASP A 299 1.23 -16.48 13.66
C ASP A 299 0.46 -16.09 12.37
N PHE A 300 -0.74 -15.52 12.54
CA PHE A 300 -1.64 -15.13 11.44
C PHE A 300 -1.01 -14.01 10.59
N PRO A 301 -1.15 -14.03 9.24
CA PRO A 301 -0.63 -12.98 8.37
C PRO A 301 -1.04 -11.57 8.77
N TRP A 302 -0.07 -10.67 8.90
CA TRP A 302 -0.40 -9.25 8.96
C TRP A 302 -0.66 -8.69 7.56
N THR A 303 -1.84 -8.10 7.38
CA THR A 303 -2.22 -7.24 6.25
C THR A 303 -2.59 -5.86 6.79
N GLN A 304 -2.54 -4.81 5.95
CA GLN A 304 -2.74 -3.41 6.38
C GLN A 304 -4.04 -3.18 7.20
N SER A 305 -5.05 -4.02 7.00
CA SER A 305 -6.10 -4.28 7.97
C SER A 305 -6.43 -5.78 7.98
N ILE A 306 -6.96 -6.27 9.10
CA ILE A 306 -7.56 -7.60 9.24
C ILE A 306 -8.99 -7.40 9.75
N LYS A 307 -9.99 -7.73 8.94
CA LYS A 307 -11.41 -7.62 9.27
C LYS A 307 -11.92 -8.97 9.77
N VAL A 308 -12.44 -9.02 10.99
CA VAL A 308 -12.97 -10.23 11.66
C VAL A 308 -14.48 -10.09 11.83
N GLN A 309 -15.21 -11.17 11.54
CA GLN A 309 -16.68 -11.24 11.65
C GLN A 309 -17.12 -12.66 12.03
N GLY A 310 -18.19 -12.79 12.80
CA GLY A 310 -18.84 -14.07 13.10
C GLY A 310 -20.03 -14.33 12.19
N VAL A 311 -20.19 -15.57 11.76
CA VAL A 311 -21.42 -16.10 11.15
C VAL A 311 -21.93 -17.23 12.03
N TYR A 312 -22.98 -16.94 12.81
CA TYR A 312 -23.68 -17.91 13.63
C TYR A 312 -24.82 -18.56 12.81
N GLN A 313 -25.19 -19.79 13.12
CA GLN A 313 -26.15 -20.59 12.36
C GLN A 313 -27.24 -21.09 13.30
N THR A 314 -28.48 -20.62 13.09
CA THR A 314 -29.67 -21.02 13.85
C THR A 314 -30.63 -21.73 12.90
N GLY A 315 -30.71 -23.06 13.01
CA GLY A 315 -31.52 -23.92 12.13
C GLY A 315 -31.15 -23.82 10.63
N LYS A 316 -31.79 -22.89 9.91
CA LYS A 316 -31.58 -22.62 8.48
C LYS A 316 -31.16 -21.17 8.17
N THR A 317 -31.15 -20.29 9.17
CA THR A 317 -30.83 -18.87 9.04
C THR A 317 -29.46 -18.56 9.65
N SER A 318 -28.78 -17.56 9.09
CA SER A 318 -27.42 -17.18 9.48
C SER A 318 -27.40 -15.74 10.01
N ILE A 319 -27.08 -15.61 11.29
CA ILE A 319 -26.93 -14.32 11.98
C ILE A 319 -25.48 -13.85 11.83
N ASN A 320 -25.27 -12.57 11.52
CA ASN A 320 -23.94 -12.01 11.28
C ASN A 320 -23.55 -11.01 12.37
N SER A 321 -22.35 -11.14 12.95
CA SER A 321 -21.83 -10.13 13.87
C SER A 321 -21.53 -8.83 13.12
N GLN A 322 -21.49 -7.69 13.82
CA GLN A 322 -20.77 -6.53 13.29
C GLN A 322 -19.28 -6.90 13.13
N SER A 323 -18.58 -6.21 12.25
CA SER A 323 -17.17 -6.52 11.96
C SER A 323 -16.20 -5.73 12.84
N ARG A 324 -15.22 -6.40 13.45
CA ARG A 324 -14.09 -5.77 14.15
C ARG A 324 -12.87 -5.70 13.21
N VAL A 325 -11.96 -4.76 13.46
CA VAL A 325 -10.71 -4.59 12.69
C VAL A 325 -9.51 -4.67 13.63
N VAL A 326 -8.54 -5.53 13.32
CA VAL A 326 -7.25 -5.60 14.03
C VAL A 326 -6.29 -4.59 13.40
N GLY A 327 -5.66 -3.75 14.24
CA GLY A 327 -4.68 -2.72 13.84
C GLY A 327 -3.23 -3.08 14.18
N ASP A 328 -2.26 -2.45 13.51
CA ASP A 328 -0.82 -2.79 13.60
C ASP A 328 -0.21 -2.55 15.00
N ASN A 329 -0.87 -1.73 15.83
CA ASN A 329 -0.47 -1.43 17.21
C ASN A 329 -1.02 -2.43 18.25
N HIS A 330 -1.90 -3.37 17.86
CA HIS A 330 -2.70 -4.18 18.78
C HIS A 330 -2.13 -5.60 18.91
N GLY A 331 -0.99 -5.70 19.62
CA GLY A 331 -0.38 -7.00 19.93
C GLY A 331 -1.23 -7.79 20.94
N ASN A 332 -1.53 -9.06 20.62
CA ASN A 332 -2.22 -10.02 21.48
C ASN A 332 -3.49 -9.46 22.16
N GLN A 333 -4.40 -8.86 21.38
CA GLN A 333 -5.73 -8.52 21.85
C GLN A 333 -6.74 -9.61 21.47
N ASP A 334 -7.69 -9.84 22.37
CA ASP A 334 -8.83 -10.71 22.14
C ASP A 334 -9.98 -9.93 21.50
N ILE A 335 -10.77 -10.61 20.67
CA ILE A 335 -11.76 -10.02 19.77
C ILE A 335 -13.13 -10.66 20.04
N THR A 336 -13.93 -10.03 20.90
CA THR A 336 -15.33 -10.41 21.08
C THR A 336 -16.15 -10.03 19.85
N LEU A 337 -16.91 -10.99 19.32
CA LEU A 337 -17.78 -10.83 18.16
C LEU A 337 -19.11 -10.15 18.58
N PRO A 338 -19.40 -8.91 18.15
CA PRO A 338 -20.61 -8.20 18.53
C PRO A 338 -21.82 -8.68 17.72
N PHE A 339 -22.70 -9.45 18.35
CA PHE A 339 -24.01 -9.85 17.82
C PHE A 339 -25.09 -9.03 18.54
N LYS A 340 -25.98 -8.32 17.82
CA LYS A 340 -26.98 -7.44 18.48
C LYS A 340 -27.92 -8.23 19.39
N GLY A 341 -28.47 -9.34 18.90
CA GLY A 341 -29.37 -10.20 19.66
C GLY A 341 -28.72 -11.05 20.75
N LEU A 342 -27.40 -10.96 20.99
CA LEU A 342 -26.75 -11.73 22.05
C LEU A 342 -26.92 -10.99 23.37
N VAL A 343 -27.78 -11.53 24.24
CA VAL A 343 -27.97 -11.08 25.62
C VAL A 343 -26.79 -11.57 26.46
N SER A 344 -26.31 -10.78 27.42
CA SER A 344 -25.31 -11.22 28.40
C SER A 344 -25.97 -12.01 29.54
N TYR A 345 -25.18 -12.57 30.46
CA TYR A 345 -25.77 -13.19 31.65
C TYR A 345 -26.34 -12.10 32.56
N ASP A 346 -25.56 -11.05 32.82
CA ASP A 346 -25.91 -9.91 33.67
C ASP A 346 -27.23 -9.21 33.22
N ASP A 347 -27.46 -9.01 31.91
CA ASP A 347 -28.73 -8.44 31.41
C ASP A 347 -29.93 -9.41 31.54
N ALA A 348 -29.68 -10.72 31.48
CA ALA A 348 -30.73 -11.73 31.62
C ALA A 348 -31.02 -12.08 33.09
N ASP A 349 -30.04 -11.93 33.98
CA ASP A 349 -30.17 -12.05 35.44
C ASP A 349 -31.17 -10.98 35.90
N THR A 350 -30.81 -9.70 35.70
CA THR A 350 -31.61 -8.52 36.05
C THR A 350 -33.08 -8.64 35.60
N LEU A 351 -33.33 -8.94 34.32
CA LEU A 351 -34.71 -9.06 33.83
C LEU A 351 -35.52 -10.18 34.50
N LEU A 352 -34.86 -11.28 34.89
CA LEU A 352 -35.51 -12.42 35.52
C LEU A 352 -35.67 -12.23 37.04
N THR A 353 -34.75 -11.53 37.71
CA THR A 353 -34.90 -11.10 39.11
C THR A 353 -36.10 -10.17 39.24
N ASN A 354 -36.14 -9.07 38.47
CA ASN A 354 -37.22 -8.08 38.50
C ASN A 354 -38.59 -8.71 38.16
N LEU A 355 -38.65 -9.67 37.23
CA LEU A 355 -39.84 -10.46 36.95
C LEU A 355 -40.27 -11.34 38.14
N CYS A 356 -39.32 -11.94 38.86
CA CYS A 356 -39.61 -12.69 40.08
C CYS A 356 -40.19 -11.79 41.16
N ASP A 357 -39.59 -10.62 41.40
CA ASP A 357 -40.03 -9.65 42.41
C ASP A 357 -41.43 -9.12 42.12
N ALA A 358 -41.70 -8.66 40.90
CA ALA A 358 -43.03 -8.18 40.50
C ALA A 358 -44.11 -9.27 40.56
N THR A 359 -43.74 -10.53 40.25
CA THR A 359 -44.65 -11.68 40.41
C THR A 359 -44.86 -12.04 41.88
N ALA A 360 -43.82 -11.97 42.71
CA ALA A 360 -43.90 -12.23 44.15
C ALA A 360 -44.74 -11.16 44.85
N SER A 361 -44.56 -9.87 44.54
CA SER A 361 -45.40 -8.80 45.08
C SER A 361 -46.88 -9.02 44.74
N LEU A 362 -47.20 -9.34 43.48
CA LEU A 362 -48.56 -9.73 43.08
C LEU A 362 -49.09 -10.95 43.84
N SER A 363 -48.23 -11.91 44.14
CA SER A 363 -48.59 -13.14 44.87
C SER A 363 -48.87 -12.91 46.35
N ASN A 364 -48.31 -11.86 46.95
CA ASN A 364 -48.52 -11.50 48.35
C ASN A 364 -49.61 -10.42 48.55
N ASN A 365 -49.78 -9.50 47.59
CA ASN A 365 -50.70 -8.35 47.70
C ASN A 365 -52.01 -8.51 46.91
N GLY A 366 -52.03 -9.29 45.83
CA GLY A 366 -53.24 -9.64 45.06
C GLY A 366 -53.80 -8.58 44.11
N ASP A 367 -53.52 -7.29 44.34
CA ASP A 367 -53.79 -6.24 43.36
C ASP A 367 -52.74 -6.28 42.22
N ILE A 368 -53.16 -5.96 41.00
CA ILE A 368 -52.26 -5.81 39.86
C ILE A 368 -51.50 -4.47 39.91
N ALA A 369 -51.99 -3.49 40.67
CA ALA A 369 -51.31 -2.21 40.88
C ALA A 369 -50.06 -2.32 41.79
N ASP A 370 -49.95 -3.39 42.57
CA ASP A 370 -48.79 -3.67 43.43
C ASP A 370 -47.78 -4.62 42.74
N ALA A 371 -48.00 -4.98 41.47
CA ALA A 371 -47.19 -5.93 40.72
C ALA A 371 -45.98 -5.25 40.07
N THR A 372 -45.10 -4.67 40.88
CA THR A 372 -43.87 -3.96 40.46
C THR A 372 -42.62 -4.60 41.06
N ASP A 373 -41.47 -4.36 40.45
CA ASP A 373 -40.16 -4.70 41.02
C ASP A 373 -39.64 -3.64 42.02
N ASP A 374 -38.40 -3.80 42.46
CA ASP A 374 -37.69 -2.89 43.40
C ASP A 374 -37.34 -1.49 42.80
N ASP A 375 -37.50 -1.31 41.48
CA ASP A 375 -37.26 -0.05 40.72
C ASP A 375 -38.57 0.66 40.28
N ASP A 376 -39.74 0.20 40.79
CA ASP A 376 -41.12 0.63 40.45
C ASP A 376 -41.59 0.26 39.01
N ASP A 377 -40.94 -0.69 38.31
CA ASP A 377 -41.34 -1.11 36.94
C ASP A 377 -42.51 -2.13 36.97
N ASP A 378 -43.60 -1.85 36.24
CA ASP A 378 -44.80 -2.71 36.13
C ASP A 378 -44.46 -4.11 35.60
N LEU A 379 -45.10 -5.17 36.15
CA LEU A 379 -45.01 -6.58 35.66
C LEU A 379 -45.28 -6.74 34.16
N SER A 380 -45.99 -5.80 33.53
CA SER A 380 -46.23 -5.80 32.09
C SER A 380 -45.01 -5.40 31.24
N SER A 381 -44.09 -4.58 31.78
CA SER A 381 -42.92 -4.02 31.10
C SER A 381 -41.98 -5.12 30.56
N PHE A 382 -41.82 -6.19 31.35
CA PHE A 382 -40.94 -7.32 31.04
C PHE A 382 -41.39 -8.17 29.83
N PHE A 383 -42.56 -7.89 29.24
CA PHE A 383 -43.14 -8.67 28.13
C PHE A 383 -43.28 -7.83 26.86
N THR A 384 -42.92 -8.41 25.71
CA THR A 384 -42.80 -7.66 24.43
C THR A 384 -44.12 -7.04 23.95
N ASN A 385 -45.28 -7.54 24.37
CA ASN A 385 -46.59 -6.98 24.04
C ASN A 385 -47.30 -6.35 25.26
N GLY A 386 -46.59 -6.09 26.37
CA GLY A 386 -47.16 -5.46 27.55
C GLY A 386 -48.30 -6.27 28.18
N ASP A 387 -49.40 -5.58 28.50
CA ASP A 387 -50.58 -6.17 29.12
C ASP A 387 -51.41 -7.07 28.17
N ASP A 388 -51.22 -6.95 26.85
CA ASP A 388 -51.77 -7.85 25.82
C ASP A 388 -50.99 -9.18 25.71
N ASP A 389 -49.86 -9.36 26.42
CA ASP A 389 -49.01 -10.53 26.23
C ASP A 389 -49.52 -11.81 26.92
N SER A 390 -49.55 -12.91 26.16
CA SER A 390 -49.96 -14.23 26.66
C SER A 390 -49.06 -14.81 27.75
N ASN A 391 -47.82 -14.35 27.88
CA ASN A 391 -46.89 -14.73 28.93
C ASN A 391 -47.17 -13.91 30.20
N TYR A 392 -47.32 -12.58 30.09
CA TYR A 392 -47.79 -11.70 31.17
C TYR A 392 -49.07 -12.25 31.83
N HIS A 393 -50.09 -12.60 31.02
CA HIS A 393 -51.32 -13.22 31.52
C HIS A 393 -51.12 -14.54 32.29
N GLN A 394 -50.04 -15.29 32.03
CA GLN A 394 -49.72 -16.50 32.81
C GLN A 394 -49.16 -16.14 34.18
N PHE A 395 -48.23 -15.17 34.28
CA PHE A 395 -47.71 -14.69 35.57
C PHE A 395 -48.81 -14.02 36.40
N VAL A 396 -49.67 -13.19 35.80
CA VAL A 396 -50.82 -12.58 36.49
C VAL A 396 -51.79 -13.63 37.04
N LYS A 397 -52.09 -14.67 36.24
CA LYS A 397 -52.93 -15.78 36.70
C LYS A 397 -52.25 -16.63 37.79
N MET A 398 -50.93 -16.78 37.71
CA MET A 398 -50.13 -17.57 38.65
C MET A 398 -50.07 -16.88 40.03
N GLY A 399 -49.66 -15.61 40.08
CA GLY A 399 -49.58 -14.85 41.33
C GLY A 399 -50.95 -14.64 41.98
N LYS A 400 -51.98 -14.30 41.20
CA LYS A 400 -53.37 -14.28 41.71
C LYS A 400 -53.92 -15.68 42.03
N GLY A 401 -53.28 -16.75 41.57
CA GLY A 401 -53.54 -18.11 42.04
C GLY A 401 -53.06 -18.26 43.48
N TYR A 402 -51.79 -17.99 43.73
CA TYR A 402 -51.17 -18.10 45.06
C TYR A 402 -51.80 -17.19 46.11
N TYR A 403 -52.10 -15.93 45.76
CA TYR A 403 -52.79 -14.99 46.67
C TYR A 403 -54.20 -15.45 47.12
N ASN A 404 -54.88 -16.28 46.31
CA ASN A 404 -56.22 -16.78 46.63
C ASN A 404 -56.18 -18.25 47.15
N ASP A 405 -55.02 -18.76 47.55
CA ASP A 405 -54.86 -20.08 48.14
C ASP A 405 -54.69 -19.94 49.66
N ASP A 406 -55.72 -20.33 50.43
CA ASP A 406 -55.76 -20.16 51.90
C ASP A 406 -54.64 -20.95 52.63
N ASP A 407 -54.00 -21.92 51.96
CA ASP A 407 -52.87 -22.70 52.48
C ASP A 407 -51.50 -22.00 52.28
N ILE A 408 -51.43 -20.86 51.55
CA ILE A 408 -50.19 -20.09 51.27
C ILE A 408 -50.21 -18.76 52.04
N MET A 409 -49.34 -18.63 53.04
CA MET A 409 -49.19 -17.41 53.85
C MET A 409 -48.20 -16.38 53.25
N GLY A 410 -47.41 -16.78 52.25
CA GLY A 410 -46.51 -15.90 51.53
C GLY A 410 -45.79 -16.61 50.38
N THR A 411 -45.38 -15.84 49.37
CA THR A 411 -44.66 -16.34 48.18
C THR A 411 -43.38 -15.56 47.95
N ASP A 412 -42.31 -16.26 47.60
CA ASP A 412 -41.01 -15.72 47.20
C ASP A 412 -40.50 -16.47 45.96
N MET A 413 -39.76 -15.78 45.09
CA MET A 413 -39.35 -16.29 43.77
C MET A 413 -37.89 -15.92 43.47
N SER A 414 -37.17 -16.83 42.82
CA SER A 414 -35.76 -16.61 42.43
C SER A 414 -35.38 -17.47 41.24
N GLU A 415 -34.48 -16.97 40.40
CA GLU A 415 -34.01 -17.62 39.17
C GLU A 415 -32.63 -18.27 39.28
N SER A 416 -32.28 -19.09 38.28
CA SER A 416 -30.90 -19.47 37.99
C SER A 416 -30.71 -19.79 36.52
N ILE A 417 -29.81 -19.08 35.83
CA ILE A 417 -29.61 -19.22 34.38
C ILE A 417 -28.69 -20.41 34.06
N ASP A 418 -29.21 -21.36 33.29
CA ASP A 418 -28.50 -22.55 32.80
C ASP A 418 -27.66 -22.23 31.55
N SER A 419 -28.26 -21.59 30.54
CA SER A 419 -27.54 -21.27 29.29
C SER A 419 -28.26 -20.29 28.36
N ILE A 420 -27.50 -19.30 27.87
CA ILE A 420 -27.94 -18.30 26.87
C ILE A 420 -27.47 -18.68 25.46
N LYS A 421 -28.36 -18.58 24.47
CA LYS A 421 -28.10 -18.96 23.07
C LYS A 421 -28.70 -17.92 22.11
N LEU A 422 -27.86 -17.28 21.30
CA LEU A 422 -28.30 -16.37 20.23
C LEU A 422 -29.33 -17.07 19.30
N SER A 423 -30.52 -16.47 19.13
CA SER A 423 -31.64 -17.10 18.40
C SER A 423 -32.12 -16.32 17.17
N SER A 424 -32.01 -14.99 17.17
CA SER A 424 -32.24 -14.13 15.99
C SER A 424 -31.24 -12.97 15.90
N ASP A 425 -31.38 -12.09 14.90
CA ASP A 425 -30.55 -10.87 14.79
C ASP A 425 -30.73 -9.93 16.01
N ASN A 426 -31.85 -10.02 16.75
CA ASN A 426 -32.15 -9.21 17.94
C ASN A 426 -32.68 -9.99 19.17
N SER A 427 -32.57 -11.33 19.20
CA SER A 427 -33.01 -12.14 20.36
C SER A 427 -32.04 -13.27 20.73
N SER A 428 -32.09 -13.67 21.99
CA SER A 428 -31.47 -14.90 22.52
C SER A 428 -32.49 -15.76 23.25
N ASP A 429 -32.35 -17.07 23.15
CA ASP A 429 -33.07 -18.03 23.97
C ASP A 429 -32.27 -18.28 25.26
N VAL A 430 -32.88 -17.95 26.40
CA VAL A 430 -32.32 -18.13 27.75
C VAL A 430 -33.01 -19.32 28.40
N THR A 431 -32.24 -20.34 28.76
CA THR A 431 -32.71 -21.47 29.57
C THR A 431 -32.38 -21.19 31.04
N PHE A 432 -33.37 -21.27 31.92
CA PHE A 432 -33.26 -20.95 33.34
C PHE A 432 -34.24 -21.78 34.17
N ASP A 433 -33.95 -21.93 35.46
CA ASP A 433 -34.86 -22.49 36.45
C ASP A 433 -35.46 -21.36 37.28
N LEU A 434 -36.78 -21.38 37.51
CA LEU A 434 -37.44 -20.59 38.55
C LEU A 434 -37.67 -21.47 39.77
N LYS A 435 -37.22 -20.99 40.92
CA LYS A 435 -37.46 -21.55 42.25
C LYS A 435 -38.48 -20.70 42.98
N TYR A 436 -39.61 -21.32 43.28
CA TYR A 436 -40.68 -20.78 44.11
C TYR A 436 -40.47 -21.26 45.55
N ARG A 437 -40.72 -20.37 46.52
CA ARG A 437 -40.85 -20.69 47.95
C ARG A 437 -42.21 -20.21 48.43
N PHE A 438 -43.04 -21.15 48.85
CA PHE A 438 -44.31 -20.87 49.52
C PHE A 438 -44.12 -21.04 51.03
N ASP A 439 -44.63 -20.11 51.82
CA ASP A 439 -44.68 -20.19 53.27
C ASP A 439 -46.04 -20.76 53.69
N ASN A 440 -46.05 -21.95 54.27
CA ASN A 440 -47.28 -22.67 54.63
C ASN A 440 -47.63 -22.50 56.13
N GLY A 441 -46.91 -21.64 56.86
CA GLY A 441 -47.17 -21.33 58.28
C GLY A 441 -46.51 -22.25 59.32
N ASP A 442 -46.04 -23.44 58.92
CA ASP A 442 -45.17 -24.30 59.75
C ASP A 442 -43.93 -24.84 59.01
N HIS A 443 -43.88 -24.73 57.68
CA HIS A 443 -42.74 -25.09 56.83
C HIS A 443 -42.72 -24.24 55.54
N TYR A 444 -41.59 -24.27 54.82
CA TYR A 444 -41.49 -23.79 53.46
C TYR A 444 -41.70 -24.94 52.47
N HIS A 445 -42.62 -24.77 51.52
CA HIS A 445 -42.73 -25.65 50.35
C HIS A 445 -41.98 -25.03 49.17
N TYR A 446 -41.06 -25.78 48.57
CA TYR A 446 -40.26 -25.34 47.43
C TYR A 446 -40.64 -26.10 46.16
N GLN A 447 -40.82 -25.37 45.07
CA GLN A 447 -40.99 -25.96 43.73
C GLN A 447 -39.97 -25.34 42.78
N ILE A 448 -39.38 -26.15 41.89
CA ILE A 448 -38.42 -25.68 40.89
C ILE A 448 -38.91 -26.09 39.50
N PHE A 449 -39.03 -25.13 38.58
CA PHE A 449 -39.47 -25.34 37.21
C PHE A 449 -38.48 -24.74 36.21
N ARG A 450 -38.09 -25.52 35.21
CA ARG A 450 -37.24 -25.09 34.09
C ARG A 450 -38.08 -24.48 32.98
N TYR A 451 -37.58 -23.37 32.46
CA TYR A 451 -38.14 -22.64 31.34
C TYR A 451 -37.09 -22.39 30.25
N THR A 452 -37.55 -21.99 29.07
CA THR A 452 -36.74 -21.30 28.08
C THR A 452 -37.54 -20.11 27.57
N ALA A 453 -37.03 -18.90 27.80
CA ALA A 453 -37.59 -17.67 27.26
C ALA A 453 -36.83 -17.23 26.01
N THR A 454 -37.51 -16.64 25.02
CA THR A 454 -36.84 -15.87 23.97
C THR A 454 -36.87 -14.40 24.38
N LEU A 455 -35.73 -13.92 24.87
CA LEU A 455 -35.53 -12.52 25.24
C LEU A 455 -35.16 -11.72 23.99
N THR A 456 -35.89 -10.64 23.75
CA THR A 456 -35.73 -9.75 22.59
C THR A 456 -35.17 -8.43 23.06
N LYS A 457 -34.01 -8.03 22.51
CA LYS A 457 -33.50 -6.65 22.65
C LYS A 457 -34.20 -5.74 21.64
N GLY A 458 -34.67 -4.59 22.13
CA GLY A 458 -35.38 -3.56 21.39
C GLY A 458 -34.50 -2.78 20.42
N ASN A 459 -34.60 -1.45 20.41
CA ASN A 459 -33.90 -0.56 19.47
C ASN A 459 -33.07 0.56 20.11
N SER A 460 -33.12 0.76 21.43
CA SER A 460 -32.05 1.47 22.14
C SER A 460 -30.81 0.55 22.28
N ASP A 461 -29.73 1.12 22.84
CA ASP A 461 -28.57 0.36 23.34
C ASP A 461 -28.59 0.29 24.89
N ASP A 462 -29.72 0.66 25.53
CA ASP A 462 -29.92 0.66 26.99
C ASP A 462 -30.51 -0.70 27.44
N ASP A 463 -30.18 -1.16 28.65
CA ASP A 463 -30.51 -2.53 29.07
C ASP A 463 -32.00 -2.75 29.37
N SER A 464 -32.76 -1.69 29.63
CA SER A 464 -34.23 -1.70 29.79
C SER A 464 -35.02 -1.94 28.50
N ASP A 465 -34.36 -2.05 27.34
CA ASP A 465 -35.00 -2.45 26.06
C ASP A 465 -35.17 -3.99 25.91
N LEU A 466 -34.88 -4.78 26.96
CA LEU A 466 -34.93 -6.26 26.93
C LEU A 466 -36.29 -6.79 27.43
N THR A 467 -37.00 -7.56 26.60
CA THR A 467 -38.32 -8.13 26.97
C THR A 467 -38.51 -9.59 26.57
N ILE A 468 -39.37 -10.30 27.31
CA ILE A 468 -39.81 -11.68 27.02
C ILE A 468 -40.82 -11.66 25.89
N SER A 469 -40.44 -12.26 24.75
CA SER A 469 -41.29 -12.39 23.56
C SER A 469 -41.97 -13.77 23.44
N TYR A 470 -41.49 -14.74 24.20
CA TYR A 470 -41.98 -16.12 24.27
C TYR A 470 -41.46 -16.78 25.54
N LEU A 471 -42.28 -17.59 26.21
CA LEU A 471 -41.87 -18.50 27.28
C LEU A 471 -42.32 -19.94 26.95
N SER A 472 -41.45 -20.92 27.19
CA SER A 472 -41.81 -22.33 27.09
C SER A 472 -42.78 -22.75 28.20
N GLY A 473 -43.58 -23.79 27.96
CA GLY A 473 -44.31 -24.46 29.05
C GLY A 473 -43.35 -24.97 30.14
N ALA A 474 -43.73 -24.79 31.40
CA ALA A 474 -42.94 -25.13 32.57
C ALA A 474 -42.57 -26.64 32.62
N GLN A 475 -41.32 -26.95 32.96
CA GLN A 475 -40.84 -28.32 33.16
C GLN A 475 -40.44 -28.53 34.61
N LYS A 476 -41.17 -29.36 35.36
CA LYS A 476 -40.89 -29.58 36.78
C LYS A 476 -39.51 -30.24 36.97
N VAL A 477 -38.66 -29.60 37.77
CA VAL A 477 -37.30 -30.04 38.10
C VAL A 477 -37.28 -30.70 39.48
N ASP A 478 -37.84 -30.04 40.48
CA ASP A 478 -37.81 -30.47 41.88
C ASP A 478 -39.03 -29.95 42.67
N ASP A 479 -39.32 -30.59 43.80
CA ASP A 479 -40.47 -30.30 44.69
C ASP A 479 -40.23 -30.95 46.06
N TYR A 480 -40.17 -30.13 47.11
CA TYR A 480 -39.88 -30.60 48.46
C TYR A 480 -40.31 -29.60 49.54
N ASP A 481 -40.63 -30.15 50.72
CA ASP A 481 -40.87 -29.40 51.94
C ASP A 481 -39.56 -29.20 52.73
N LYS A 482 -39.48 -28.11 53.50
CA LYS A 482 -38.40 -27.85 54.44
C LYS A 482 -38.90 -27.08 55.66
N ASP A 483 -38.67 -27.65 56.85
CA ASP A 483 -38.87 -26.98 58.13
C ASP A 483 -38.15 -25.60 58.18
N TYR A 484 -38.67 -24.67 59.00
CA TYR A 484 -37.95 -23.45 59.36
C TYR A 484 -36.66 -23.80 60.15
N ASP A 485 -35.54 -23.12 59.86
CA ASP A 485 -34.22 -23.34 60.50
C ASP A 485 -34.11 -22.77 61.94
#